data_AF-E1KWU3-F1
#
_entry.id   AF-E1KWU3-F1
#
_cell.length_a   1.000
_cell.length_b   1.000
_cell.length_c   1.000
_cell.angle_alpha   90.00
_cell.angle_beta   90.00
_cell.angle_gamma   90.00
#
_symmetry.space_group_name_H-M   'P 1'
#
loop_
_entity.id
_entity.type
_entity.pdbx_description
1 polymer ?
#
loop_
_entity_poly.entity_id
_entity_poly.type
_entity_poly.pdbx_seq_one_letter_code
_entity_poly.pdbx_strand_id
1 'polypeptide(L)'
;MNFRKLILNSSVVIMTSLLAFVPSNSQAKDLNNVKVEQKSSENIQSKKYWINDDTDLFKENNEHSKIIEVLDQGDNVKVEKIGDVFAKVSVTIDSKNYVGFIYKSYLSEKEVKPDPNKFEGWVNIETKVFDSKEKEAKELGLIDKDSEIKGHIDGDNLRITYFGRTAYIQAKNTTKESPKDRDARLAKERKIQAQKLAEKRKKEQEEKEKQAQSAPKNVSGRTITMRSTAYTSDPSENGGYSTTAMGTAIRYGVAAVDPNVIPLGTRLYIEGYGYARAEDTGGAIKGNKIDLVFGSKSQSNNWGRRTVRVTILN
;
A
#
# COMPACT_ATOMS: atom_id res chain seq x y z
N MET A 1 -56.95 3.61 14.34
CA MET A 1 -58.00 4.09 15.27
C MET A 1 -57.54 5.40 15.88
N ASN A 2 -58.36 6.44 15.75
CA ASN A 2 -58.38 7.77 16.40
C ASN A 2 -57.12 8.67 16.22
N PHE A 3 -57.06 9.62 15.28
CA PHE A 3 -57.76 10.91 15.05
C PHE A 3 -57.46 12.07 16.04
N ARG A 4 -56.99 13.18 15.41
CA ARG A 4 -57.11 14.64 15.70
C ARG A 4 -56.27 15.20 16.87
N LYS A 5 -55.36 16.18 16.70
CA LYS A 5 -55.31 17.53 16.06
C LYS A 5 -55.83 18.66 16.97
N LEU A 6 -54.96 19.66 17.17
CA LEU A 6 -55.19 21.12 17.24
C LEU A 6 -55.33 21.86 18.61
N ILE A 7 -54.27 22.60 18.94
CA ILE A 7 -54.13 24.03 19.33
C ILE A 7 -55.38 24.78 19.85
N LEU A 8 -55.23 25.52 20.96
CA LEU A 8 -55.75 26.90 21.10
C LEU A 8 -54.96 27.72 22.13
N ASN A 9 -54.53 28.91 21.70
CA ASN A 9 -54.13 30.05 22.53
C ASN A 9 -55.34 30.58 23.31
N SER A 10 -55.12 31.19 24.49
CA SER A 10 -55.67 32.52 24.83
C SER A 10 -55.26 32.98 26.24
N SER A 11 -54.98 34.27 26.30
CA SER A 11 -54.68 35.12 27.44
C SER A 11 -55.65 34.98 28.62
N VAL A 12 -55.14 35.11 29.84
CA VAL A 12 -55.91 35.61 30.99
C VAL A 12 -55.06 36.62 31.75
N VAL A 13 -55.52 37.87 31.70
CA VAL A 13 -55.16 38.98 32.57
C VAL A 13 -56.05 38.86 33.81
N ILE A 14 -55.47 38.80 35.01
CA ILE A 14 -56.16 39.23 36.24
C ILE A 14 -55.21 40.13 37.01
N MET A 15 -55.61 41.40 37.04
CA MET A 15 -55.10 42.47 37.88
C MET A 15 -55.87 42.41 39.21
N THR A 16 -55.17 42.37 40.35
CA THR A 16 -55.75 42.74 41.64
C THR A 16 -54.76 43.62 42.39
N SER A 17 -55.18 44.87 42.56
CA SER A 17 -54.54 45.96 43.27
C SER A 17 -54.40 45.71 44.76
N LEU A 18 -53.30 46.16 45.36
CA LEU A 18 -53.24 46.52 46.76
C LEU A 18 -52.66 47.94 46.87
N LEU A 19 -53.53 48.90 47.23
CA LEU A 19 -53.14 50.24 47.66
C LEU A 19 -52.56 50.18 49.08
N ALA A 20 -51.44 50.87 49.32
CA ALA A 20 -51.17 51.48 50.60
C ALA A 20 -50.21 52.68 50.47
N PHE A 21 -50.80 53.87 50.66
CA PHE A 21 -50.31 55.00 51.45
C PHE A 21 -48.98 55.70 51.10
N VAL A 22 -49.11 56.95 50.63
CA VAL A 22 -48.08 57.99 50.57
C VAL A 22 -48.32 58.98 51.71
N PRO A 23 -47.27 59.50 52.37
CA PRO A 23 -47.30 60.88 52.84
C PRO A 23 -46.29 61.75 52.07
N SER A 24 -46.79 62.94 51.77
CA SER A 24 -46.21 64.03 51.00
C SER A 24 -45.01 64.66 51.69
N ASN A 25 -43.93 64.94 50.95
CA ASN A 25 -43.15 66.14 51.23
C ASN A 25 -42.56 66.72 49.94
N SER A 26 -42.75 68.03 49.79
CA SER A 26 -42.44 68.84 48.63
C SER A 26 -41.04 69.42 48.74
N GLN A 27 -40.10 68.92 47.93
CA GLN A 27 -38.96 69.68 47.43
C GLN A 27 -38.66 69.16 46.02
N ALA A 28 -39.16 69.87 45.01
CA ALA A 28 -38.71 69.73 43.64
C ALA A 28 -37.28 70.30 43.54
N LYS A 29 -36.34 69.51 43.03
CA LYS A 29 -35.23 69.95 42.18
C LYS A 29 -34.50 68.73 41.62
N ASP A 30 -34.64 68.59 40.30
CA ASP A 30 -33.74 67.98 39.32
C ASP A 30 -33.10 66.63 39.64
N LEU A 31 -33.44 65.62 38.82
CA LEU A 31 -32.48 64.73 38.14
C LEU A 31 -33.23 63.80 37.18
N ASN A 32 -33.29 64.23 35.92
CA ASN A 32 -33.50 63.34 34.78
C ASN A 32 -32.35 62.34 34.71
N ASN A 33 -32.65 61.05 34.93
CA ASN A 33 -32.04 59.84 34.33
C ASN A 33 -32.02 58.70 35.34
N VAL A 34 -33.05 57.85 35.32
CA VAL A 34 -32.90 56.45 35.72
C VAL A 34 -33.02 55.63 34.44
N LYS A 35 -31.88 55.25 33.87
CA LYS A 35 -31.83 54.16 32.90
C LYS A 35 -31.44 52.92 33.68
N VAL A 36 -32.43 52.04 33.90
CA VAL A 36 -32.22 50.69 34.39
C VAL A 36 -31.29 49.99 33.39
N GLU A 37 -30.03 49.82 33.74
CA GLU A 37 -29.10 48.96 33.01
C GLU A 37 -29.54 47.50 33.23
N GLN A 38 -30.42 47.02 32.35
CA GLN A 38 -30.38 45.62 31.98
C GLN A 38 -28.99 45.37 31.39
N LYS A 39 -28.13 44.62 32.09
CA LYS A 39 -26.93 44.04 31.50
C LYS A 39 -27.36 43.24 30.28
N SER A 40 -27.24 43.88 29.13
CA SER A 40 -27.43 43.32 27.82
C SER A 40 -26.58 42.06 27.73
N SER A 41 -27.24 40.93 27.50
CA SER A 41 -26.61 39.76 26.88
C SER A 41 -25.82 40.26 25.68
N GLU A 42 -24.49 40.29 25.80
CA GLU A 42 -23.61 40.68 24.71
C GLU A 42 -24.00 39.84 23.50
N ASN A 43 -24.41 40.55 22.46
CA ASN A 43 -24.65 40.00 21.13
C ASN A 43 -23.28 39.55 20.62
N ILE A 44 -22.89 38.30 20.90
CA ILE A 44 -21.65 37.70 20.40
C ILE A 44 -21.85 37.50 18.89
N GLN A 45 -21.53 38.56 18.14
CA GLN A 45 -21.22 38.45 16.73
C GLN A 45 -20.16 37.34 16.59
N SER A 46 -20.48 36.31 15.80
CA SER A 46 -19.75 35.04 15.68
C SER A 46 -18.23 35.22 15.57
N LYS A 47 -17.56 35.27 16.73
CA LYS A 47 -16.12 35.48 16.81
C LYS A 47 -15.45 34.15 16.44
N LYS A 48 -14.43 34.25 15.60
CA LYS A 48 -13.62 33.12 15.13
C LYS A 48 -12.60 32.77 16.23
N TYR A 49 -12.50 31.49 16.56
CA TYR A 49 -11.56 30.94 17.53
C TYR A 49 -10.78 29.78 16.90
N TRP A 50 -9.63 29.48 17.50
CA TRP A 50 -8.78 28.36 17.15
C TRP A 50 -8.82 27.29 18.24
N ILE A 51 -8.74 26.04 17.86
CA ILE A 51 -8.61 24.91 18.78
C ILE A 51 -7.14 24.80 19.22
N ASN A 52 -6.90 24.81 20.54
CA ASN A 52 -5.54 24.82 21.09
C ASN A 52 -4.92 23.44 21.34
N ASP A 53 -5.74 22.40 21.38
CA ASP A 53 -5.38 20.98 21.53
C ASP A 53 -6.56 20.14 21.00
N ASP A 54 -6.33 18.88 20.65
CA ASP A 54 -7.37 18.02 20.09
C ASP A 54 -8.58 17.90 21.03
N THR A 55 -9.80 17.98 20.49
CA THR A 55 -11.01 17.94 21.31
C THR A 55 -12.18 17.29 20.60
N ASP A 56 -13.03 16.60 21.37
CA ASP A 56 -14.27 16.02 20.88
C ASP A 56 -15.36 17.09 20.77
N LEU A 57 -16.06 17.11 19.64
CA LEU A 57 -17.29 17.89 19.47
C LEU A 57 -18.47 17.07 19.97
N PHE A 58 -19.01 17.46 21.12
CA PHE A 58 -20.13 16.81 21.78
C PHE A 58 -21.48 17.30 21.23
N LYS A 59 -22.47 16.40 21.14
CA LYS A 59 -23.83 16.77 20.72
C LYS A 59 -24.53 17.66 21.74
N GLU A 60 -24.27 17.45 23.02
CA GLU A 60 -24.85 18.18 24.14
C GLU A 60 -23.74 18.75 25.03
N ASN A 61 -24.08 19.63 25.97
CA ASN A 61 -23.13 20.34 26.83
C ASN A 61 -22.60 19.47 27.99
N ASN A 62 -22.32 18.19 27.72
CA ASN A 62 -21.75 17.24 28.67
C ASN A 62 -20.87 16.20 27.95
N GLU A 63 -19.82 15.74 28.63
CA GLU A 63 -18.83 14.81 28.09
C GLU A 63 -19.34 13.38 27.89
N HIS A 64 -20.47 13.02 28.51
CA HIS A 64 -21.10 11.72 28.31
C HIS A 64 -22.01 11.68 27.08
N SER A 65 -22.20 12.83 26.43
CA SER A 65 -23.03 12.90 25.24
C SER A 65 -22.31 12.34 24.02
N LYS A 66 -23.08 12.04 22.97
CA LYS A 66 -22.53 11.50 21.72
C LYS A 66 -21.53 12.48 21.10
N ILE A 67 -20.32 12.00 20.83
CA ILE A 67 -19.34 12.69 19.99
C ILE A 67 -19.86 12.69 18.54
N ILE A 68 -19.96 13.87 17.95
CA ILE A 68 -20.45 14.07 16.59
C ILE A 68 -19.33 14.32 15.58
N GLU A 69 -18.19 14.83 16.05
CA GLU A 69 -16.97 15.04 15.26
C GLU A 69 -15.77 15.22 16.19
N VAL A 70 -14.55 15.11 15.68
CA VAL A 70 -13.31 15.46 16.40
C VAL A 70 -12.69 16.71 15.76
N LEU A 71 -12.21 17.64 16.58
CA LEU A 71 -11.52 18.85 16.12
C LEU A 71 -10.04 18.75 16.47
N ASP A 72 -9.20 19.02 15.47
CA ASP A 72 -7.75 18.96 15.63
C ASP A 72 -7.20 20.29 16.14
N GLN A 73 -6.06 20.24 16.83
CA GLN A 73 -5.29 21.44 17.12
C GLN A 73 -5.09 22.29 15.86
N GLY A 74 -5.42 23.58 15.96
CA GLY A 74 -5.33 24.53 14.86
C GLY A 74 -6.56 24.58 13.96
N ASP A 75 -7.62 23.81 14.25
CA ASP A 75 -8.90 23.99 13.59
C ASP A 75 -9.54 25.32 13.97
N ASN A 76 -10.31 25.86 13.02
CA ASN A 76 -11.04 27.10 13.18
C ASN A 76 -12.51 26.85 13.42
N VAL A 77 -13.04 27.40 14.51
CA VAL A 77 -14.45 27.30 14.86
C VAL A 77 -15.08 28.67 15.00
N LYS A 78 -16.39 28.75 14.75
CA LYS A 78 -17.20 29.91 15.12
C LYS A 78 -17.90 29.61 16.43
N VAL A 79 -17.68 30.44 17.43
CA VAL A 79 -18.35 30.28 18.73
C VAL A 79 -19.73 30.93 18.67
N GLU A 80 -20.77 30.14 18.95
CA GLU A 80 -22.16 30.60 19.04
C GLU A 80 -22.52 31.07 20.45
N LYS A 81 -21.99 30.39 21.48
CA LYS A 81 -22.25 30.72 22.89
C LYS A 81 -21.12 30.21 23.77
N ILE A 82 -20.61 31.05 24.68
CA ILE A 82 -19.64 30.65 25.70
C ILE A 82 -20.39 30.47 27.03
N GLY A 83 -20.34 29.26 27.60
CA GLY A 83 -20.76 29.00 28.97
C GLY A 83 -19.57 28.95 29.93
N ASP A 84 -19.81 28.47 31.16
CA ASP A 84 -18.77 28.40 32.19
C ASP A 84 -17.72 27.32 31.87
N VAL A 85 -18.18 26.12 31.49
CA VAL A 85 -17.34 24.96 31.20
C VAL A 85 -17.30 24.63 29.71
N PHE A 86 -18.44 24.69 29.03
CA PHE A 86 -18.57 24.36 27.62
C PHE A 86 -18.85 25.61 26.77
N ALA A 87 -18.37 25.59 25.53
CA ALA A 87 -18.75 26.54 24.49
C ALA A 87 -19.50 25.81 23.38
N LYS A 88 -20.60 26.40 22.90
CA LYS A 88 -21.31 25.96 21.71
C LYS A 88 -20.61 26.53 20.48
N VAL A 89 -20.21 25.66 19.56
CA VAL A 89 -19.43 26.02 18.38
C VAL A 89 -20.06 25.46 17.10
N SER A 90 -19.76 26.12 15.98
CA SER A 90 -20.07 25.64 14.64
C SER A 90 -18.81 25.56 13.79
N VAL A 91 -18.69 24.50 13.00
CA VAL A 91 -17.53 24.22 12.14
C VAL A 91 -17.97 23.54 10.85
N THR A 92 -17.20 23.72 9.78
CA THR A 92 -17.43 23.07 8.49
C THR A 92 -16.27 22.13 8.20
N ILE A 93 -16.53 20.82 8.13
CA ILE A 93 -15.55 19.78 7.83
C ILE A 93 -16.09 18.97 6.64
N ASP A 94 -15.26 18.77 5.61
CA ASP A 94 -15.63 18.07 4.38
C ASP A 94 -16.96 18.53 3.75
N SER A 95 -17.17 19.84 3.70
CA SER A 95 -18.39 20.48 3.18
C SER A 95 -19.67 20.18 3.99
N LYS A 96 -19.55 19.62 5.20
CA LYS A 96 -20.66 19.42 6.14
C LYS A 96 -20.54 20.39 7.31
N ASN A 97 -21.66 20.93 7.76
CA ASN A 97 -21.70 21.82 8.92
C ASN A 97 -22.06 21.02 10.17
N TYR A 98 -21.25 21.20 11.21
CA TYR A 98 -21.45 20.62 12.53
C TYR A 98 -21.70 21.74 13.52
N VAL A 99 -22.62 21.50 14.45
CA VAL A 99 -22.90 22.38 15.58
C VAL A 99 -22.94 21.51 16.82
N GLY A 100 -22.12 21.84 17.81
CA GLY A 100 -21.98 21.05 19.03
C GLY A 100 -21.32 21.84 20.15
N PHE A 101 -20.83 21.13 21.15
CA PHE A 101 -20.22 21.68 22.34
C PHE A 101 -18.79 21.15 22.49
N ILE A 102 -17.88 22.03 22.90
CA ILE A 102 -16.52 21.67 23.31
C ILE A 102 -16.24 22.28 24.68
N TYR A 103 -15.25 21.75 25.38
CA TYR A 103 -14.74 22.41 26.58
C TYR A 103 -14.17 23.79 26.23
N LYS A 104 -14.56 24.83 26.97
CA LYS A 104 -14.12 26.21 26.77
C LYS A 104 -12.61 26.35 26.82
N SER A 105 -11.93 25.52 27.61
CA SER A 105 -10.47 25.49 27.74
C SER A 105 -9.75 25.24 26.42
N TYR A 106 -10.41 24.64 25.42
CA TYR A 106 -9.83 24.36 24.11
C TYR A 106 -9.89 25.54 23.13
N LEU A 107 -10.59 26.62 23.50
CA LEU A 107 -10.71 27.81 22.66
C LEU A 107 -9.52 28.76 22.86
N SER A 108 -8.88 29.13 21.76
CA SER A 108 -7.86 30.18 21.69
C SER A 108 -8.33 31.32 20.79
N GLU A 109 -8.14 32.55 21.26
CA GLU A 109 -8.34 33.75 20.44
C GLU A 109 -7.18 34.01 19.48
N LYS A 110 -6.01 33.48 19.80
CA LYS A 110 -4.81 33.56 18.96
C LYS A 110 -4.80 32.39 17.99
N GLU A 111 -4.27 32.63 16.81
CA GLU A 111 -4.01 31.57 15.84
C GLU A 111 -3.14 30.48 16.46
N VAL A 112 -3.64 29.25 16.40
CA VAL A 112 -2.92 28.04 16.77
C VAL A 112 -2.62 27.31 15.48
N LYS A 113 -1.35 26.97 15.26
CA LYS A 113 -0.98 26.18 14.09
C LYS A 113 -1.19 24.70 14.40
N PRO A 114 -1.60 23.89 13.40
CA PRO A 114 -1.55 22.44 13.52
C PRO A 114 -0.17 21.99 13.98
N ASP A 115 -0.12 20.99 14.85
CA ASP A 115 1.17 20.43 15.26
C ASP A 115 1.79 19.69 14.05
N PRO A 116 2.91 20.20 13.48
CA PRO A 116 3.53 19.60 12.31
C PRO A 116 4.11 18.21 12.61
N ASN A 117 4.30 17.88 13.89
CA ASN A 117 4.83 16.59 14.33
C ASN A 117 3.72 15.61 14.71
N LYS A 118 2.44 16.01 14.69
CA LYS A 118 1.33 15.08 14.97
C LYS A 118 1.35 13.92 13.99
N PHE A 119 1.28 12.71 14.53
CA PHE A 119 1.22 11.48 13.76
C PHE A 119 0.03 10.64 14.23
N GLU A 120 -0.78 10.24 13.27
CA GLU A 120 -1.81 9.22 13.43
C GLU A 120 -1.62 8.18 12.33
N GLY A 121 -1.66 6.91 12.70
CA GLY A 121 -1.47 5.81 11.77
C GLY A 121 -1.46 4.46 12.45
N TRP A 122 -0.69 3.53 11.89
CA TRP A 122 -0.62 2.15 12.34
C TRP A 122 0.81 1.71 12.54
N VAL A 123 1.00 0.76 13.44
CA VAL A 123 2.25 0.04 13.60
C VAL A 123 2.43 -0.95 12.44
N ASN A 124 3.49 -0.81 11.64
CA ASN A 124 3.70 -1.64 10.44
C ASN A 124 4.46 -2.95 10.73
N ILE A 125 5.12 -3.02 11.88
CA ILE A 125 5.85 -4.15 12.44
C ILE A 125 5.76 -4.11 13.96
N GLU A 126 5.60 -5.27 14.61
CA GLU A 126 5.62 -5.36 16.07
C GLU A 126 6.83 -4.60 16.63
N THR A 127 6.57 -3.68 17.56
CA THR A 127 7.58 -2.73 18.01
C THR A 127 7.62 -2.63 19.52
N LYS A 128 8.85 -2.51 20.04
CA LYS A 128 9.12 -2.23 21.45
C LYS A 128 8.78 -0.79 21.79
N VAL A 129 8.29 -0.61 23.01
CA VAL A 129 7.99 0.67 23.64
C VAL A 129 9.04 0.94 24.71
N PHE A 130 9.57 2.16 24.74
CA PHE A 130 10.63 2.57 25.66
C PHE A 130 10.20 3.77 26.50
N ASP A 131 10.73 3.91 27.71
CA ASP A 131 10.44 5.04 28.62
C ASP A 131 11.09 6.36 28.21
N SER A 132 12.12 6.30 27.37
CA SER A 132 12.89 7.43 26.87
C SER A 132 13.46 7.13 25.48
N LYS A 133 14.01 8.16 24.83
CA LYS A 133 14.71 8.03 23.54
C LYS A 133 16.20 7.71 23.67
N GLU A 134 16.68 7.53 24.90
CA GLU A 134 18.10 7.35 25.20
C GLU A 134 18.58 5.93 24.92
N LYS A 135 19.89 5.77 24.76
CA LYS A 135 20.50 4.47 24.43
C LYS A 135 20.26 3.39 25.50
N GLU A 136 20.07 3.80 26.76
CA GLU A 136 19.84 2.93 27.91
C GLU A 136 18.36 2.90 28.33
N ALA A 137 17.44 3.27 27.43
CA ALA A 137 16.03 3.32 27.74
C ALA A 137 15.46 1.97 28.17
N LYS A 138 14.56 1.99 29.15
CA LYS A 138 13.90 0.79 29.66
C LYS A 138 12.76 0.40 28.73
N GLU A 139 12.74 -0.87 28.34
CA GLU A 139 11.59 -1.46 27.64
C GLU A 139 10.36 -1.50 28.57
N LEU A 140 9.27 -0.89 28.12
CA LEU A 140 7.98 -0.83 28.80
C LEU A 140 7.01 -1.91 28.30
N GLY A 141 7.19 -2.39 27.07
CA GLY A 141 6.34 -3.42 26.47
C GLY A 141 6.44 -3.47 24.96
N LEU A 142 5.45 -4.12 24.34
CA LEU A 142 5.32 -4.28 22.89
C LEU A 142 3.99 -3.70 22.42
N ILE A 143 3.99 -3.19 21.19
CA ILE A 143 2.78 -2.88 20.45
C ILE A 143 2.76 -3.76 19.21
N ASP A 144 1.68 -4.50 19.07
CA ASP A 144 1.50 -5.45 17.98
C ASP A 144 1.43 -4.73 16.64
N LYS A 145 1.88 -5.44 15.60
CA LYS A 145 1.67 -5.03 14.23
C LYS A 145 0.18 -4.78 13.98
N ASP A 146 -0.11 -3.78 13.15
CA ASP A 146 -1.44 -3.34 12.73
C ASP A 146 -2.26 -2.62 13.81
N SER A 147 -1.69 -2.41 15.01
CA SER A 147 -2.29 -1.56 16.05
C SER A 147 -2.35 -0.10 15.59
N GLU A 148 -3.47 0.56 15.85
CA GLU A 148 -3.59 2.02 15.71
C GLU A 148 -2.72 2.73 16.73
N ILE A 149 -2.11 3.84 16.31
CA ILE A 149 -1.22 4.61 17.16
C ILE A 149 -1.28 6.10 16.84
N LYS A 150 -1.26 6.89 17.91
CA LYS A 150 -1.20 8.35 17.87
C LYS A 150 -0.01 8.85 18.69
N GLY A 151 0.61 9.92 18.22
CA GLY A 151 1.73 10.52 18.91
C GLY A 151 2.32 11.70 18.17
N HIS A 152 3.55 12.06 18.56
CA HIS A 152 4.28 13.18 17.99
C HIS A 152 5.67 12.72 17.53
N ILE A 153 6.03 13.03 16.29
CA ILE A 153 7.34 12.75 15.73
C ILE A 153 8.40 13.56 16.51
N ASP A 154 9.39 12.86 17.04
CA ASP A 154 10.55 13.41 17.76
C ASP A 154 11.83 12.75 17.20
N GLY A 155 12.33 13.32 16.11
CA GLY A 155 13.45 12.77 15.35
C GLY A 155 13.10 11.40 14.75
N ASP A 156 13.92 10.39 15.06
CA ASP A 156 13.71 9.00 14.62
C ASP A 156 12.67 8.24 15.46
N ASN A 157 12.12 8.89 16.49
CA ASN A 157 11.15 8.30 17.40
C ASN A 157 9.76 8.91 17.21
N LEU A 158 8.75 8.16 17.63
CA LEU A 158 7.41 8.64 17.85
C LEU A 158 7.17 8.67 19.36
N ARG A 159 6.94 9.86 19.92
CA ARG A 159 6.53 10.05 21.30
C ARG A 159 5.04 9.75 21.41
N ILE A 160 4.68 8.80 22.26
CA ILE A 160 3.31 8.33 22.47
C ILE A 160 2.91 8.42 23.95
N THR A 161 1.62 8.28 24.21
CA THR A 161 1.10 8.00 25.55
C THR A 161 0.88 6.50 25.68
N TYR A 162 1.60 5.86 26.58
CA TYR A 162 1.50 4.43 26.85
C TYR A 162 1.17 4.21 28.32
N PHE A 163 0.00 3.62 28.61
CA PHE A 163 -0.55 3.48 29.96
C PHE A 163 -0.50 4.77 30.79
N GLY A 164 -0.87 5.90 30.18
CA GLY A 164 -0.92 7.21 30.84
C GLY A 164 0.45 7.88 31.09
N ARG A 165 1.52 7.35 30.50
CA ARG A 165 2.88 7.92 30.61
C ARG A 165 3.45 8.22 29.24
N THR A 166 4.36 9.18 29.18
CA THR A 166 5.17 9.42 27.97
C THR A 166 6.04 8.20 27.70
N ALA A 167 6.02 7.73 26.46
CA ALA A 167 6.85 6.64 25.98
C ALA A 167 7.25 6.89 24.52
N TYR A 168 8.16 6.05 24.03
CA TYR A 168 8.76 6.21 22.71
C TYR A 168 8.76 4.88 21.96
N ILE A 169 8.43 4.94 20.67
CA ILE A 169 8.69 3.86 19.71
C ILE A 169 9.51 4.40 18.55
N GLN A 170 10.06 3.53 17.72
CA GLN A 170 10.76 3.94 16.50
C GLN A 170 9.75 4.38 15.43
N ALA A 171 9.89 5.60 14.90
CA ALA A 171 8.93 6.16 13.93
C ALA A 171 8.91 5.36 12.60
N LYS A 172 10.03 4.77 12.20
CA LYS A 172 10.10 3.89 11.00
C LYS A 172 9.21 2.65 11.09
N ASN A 173 8.81 2.25 12.30
CA ASN A 173 7.94 1.11 12.56
C ASN A 173 6.45 1.50 12.46
N THR A 174 6.13 2.70 11.99
CA THR A 174 4.76 3.15 11.77
C THR A 174 4.50 3.47 10.29
N THR A 175 3.22 3.56 9.94
CA THR A 175 2.75 3.87 8.58
C THR A 175 1.45 4.64 8.63
N LYS A 176 1.19 5.44 7.60
CA LYS A 176 -0.13 6.06 7.34
C LYS A 176 -1.05 5.20 6.48
N GLU A 177 -0.57 4.05 6.01
CA GLU A 177 -1.40 3.10 5.27
C GLU A 177 -2.11 2.17 6.26
N SER A 178 -3.45 2.12 6.20
CA SER A 178 -4.21 1.21 7.05
C SER A 178 -3.92 -0.26 6.70
N PRO A 179 -4.03 -1.21 7.64
CA PRO A 179 -3.89 -2.64 7.36
C PRO A 179 -4.82 -3.09 6.23
N LYS A 180 -6.05 -2.56 6.21
CA LYS A 180 -7.05 -2.85 5.19
C LYS A 180 -6.61 -2.39 3.79
N ASP A 181 -6.11 -1.16 3.68
CA ASP A 181 -5.66 -0.59 2.40
C ASP A 181 -4.41 -1.31 1.89
N ARG A 182 -3.47 -1.61 2.79
CA ARG A 182 -2.29 -2.42 2.50
C ARG A 182 -2.69 -3.78 1.94
N ASP A 183 -3.59 -4.48 2.61
CA ASP A 183 -4.00 -5.83 2.20
C ASP A 183 -4.74 -5.80 0.86
N ALA A 184 -5.57 -4.79 0.61
CA ALA A 184 -6.21 -4.57 -0.68
C ALA A 184 -5.19 -4.31 -1.81
N ARG A 185 -4.19 -3.48 -1.55
CA ARG A 185 -3.09 -3.21 -2.50
C ARG A 185 -2.28 -4.48 -2.79
N LEU A 186 -1.87 -5.22 -1.76
CA LEU A 186 -1.13 -6.48 -1.90
C LEU A 186 -1.94 -7.54 -2.67
N ALA A 187 -3.26 -7.62 -2.44
CA ALA A 187 -4.13 -8.52 -3.20
C ALA A 187 -4.18 -8.16 -4.69
N LYS A 188 -4.24 -6.86 -5.02
CA LYS A 188 -4.20 -6.38 -6.41
C LYS A 188 -2.85 -6.71 -7.08
N GLU A 189 -1.74 -6.47 -6.38
CA GLU A 189 -0.39 -6.79 -6.86
C GLU A 189 -0.24 -8.29 -7.16
N ARG A 190 -0.69 -9.16 -6.24
CA ARG A 190 -0.67 -10.62 -6.44
C ARG A 190 -1.49 -11.06 -7.65
N LYS A 191 -2.65 -10.45 -7.87
CA LYS A 191 -3.49 -10.74 -9.05
C LYS A 191 -2.79 -10.37 -10.36
N ILE A 192 -2.14 -9.21 -10.41
CA ILE A 192 -1.36 -8.76 -11.58
C ILE A 192 -0.18 -9.71 -11.82
N GLN A 193 0.52 -10.12 -10.77
CA GLN A 193 1.65 -11.04 -10.90
C GLN A 193 1.22 -12.42 -11.40
N ALA A 194 0.09 -12.94 -10.89
CA ALA A 194 -0.48 -14.21 -11.35
C ALA A 194 -0.88 -14.14 -12.83
N GLN A 195 -1.46 -13.04 -13.29
CA GLN A 195 -1.81 -12.83 -14.71
C GLN A 195 -0.57 -12.80 -15.60
N LYS A 196 0.48 -12.05 -15.21
CA LYS A 196 1.75 -12.02 -15.95
C LYS A 196 2.41 -13.39 -16.05
N LEU A 197 2.39 -14.17 -14.96
CA LEU A 197 2.94 -15.52 -14.94
C LEU A 197 2.13 -16.46 -15.85
N ALA A 198 0.81 -16.38 -15.83
CA ALA A 198 -0.06 -17.16 -16.71
C ALA A 198 0.19 -16.83 -18.18
N GLU A 199 0.33 -15.55 -18.53
CA GLU A 199 0.61 -15.11 -19.89
C GLU A 199 1.99 -15.59 -20.37
N LYS A 200 3.01 -15.53 -19.50
CA LYS A 200 4.35 -16.07 -19.80
C LYS A 200 4.30 -17.58 -20.08
N ARG A 201 3.61 -18.35 -19.23
CA ARG A 201 3.43 -19.80 -19.43
C ARG A 201 2.70 -20.13 -20.72
N LYS A 202 1.68 -19.34 -21.07
CA LYS A 202 0.96 -19.50 -22.34
C LYS A 202 1.87 -19.28 -23.54
N LYS A 203 2.71 -18.23 -23.54
CA LYS A 203 3.68 -17.97 -24.61
C LYS A 203 4.72 -19.09 -24.72
N GLU A 204 5.26 -19.57 -23.60
CA GLU A 204 6.20 -20.70 -23.58
C GLU A 204 5.57 -21.99 -24.12
N GLN A 205 4.29 -22.23 -23.83
CA GLN A 205 3.57 -23.40 -24.36
C GLN A 205 3.31 -23.25 -25.87
N GLU A 206 2.86 -22.09 -26.34
CA GLU A 206 2.67 -21.81 -27.77
C GLU A 206 3.98 -21.94 -28.56
N GLU A 207 5.12 -21.52 -27.99
CA GLU A 207 6.44 -21.72 -28.61
C GLU A 207 6.84 -23.19 -28.68
N LYS A 208 6.59 -23.98 -27.62
CA LYS A 208 6.85 -25.43 -27.62
C LYS A 208 5.96 -26.15 -28.64
N GLU A 209 4.70 -25.78 -28.76
CA GLU A 209 3.78 -26.36 -29.74
C GLU A 209 4.20 -26.03 -31.18
N LYS A 210 4.64 -24.79 -31.44
CA LYS A 210 5.21 -24.40 -32.74
C LYS A 210 6.47 -25.20 -33.08
N GLN A 211 7.35 -25.44 -32.10
CA GLN A 211 8.55 -26.27 -32.29
C GLN A 211 8.22 -27.75 -32.51
N ALA A 212 7.16 -28.27 -31.89
CA ALA A 212 6.72 -29.66 -32.11
C ALA A 212 6.08 -29.85 -33.49
N GLN A 213 5.35 -28.84 -33.99
CA GLN A 213 4.69 -28.90 -35.30
C GLN A 213 5.63 -28.70 -36.49
N SER A 214 6.81 -28.08 -36.30
CA SER A 214 7.82 -27.92 -37.35
C SER A 214 8.69 -29.16 -37.58
N ALA A 215 8.48 -30.25 -36.82
CA ALA A 215 9.12 -31.53 -37.07
C ALA A 215 8.64 -32.11 -38.42
N PRO A 216 9.54 -32.41 -39.38
CA PRO A 216 9.17 -32.95 -40.68
C PRO A 216 8.36 -34.25 -40.55
N LYS A 217 7.16 -34.28 -41.15
CA LYS A 217 6.24 -35.44 -41.13
C LYS A 217 6.68 -36.61 -42.00
N ASN A 218 7.67 -36.42 -42.89
CA ASN A 218 8.14 -37.41 -43.86
C ASN A 218 9.66 -37.60 -43.78
N VAL A 219 10.19 -37.90 -42.59
CA VAL A 219 11.59 -38.35 -42.47
C VAL A 219 11.60 -39.87 -42.68
N SER A 220 12.08 -40.31 -43.84
CA SER A 220 12.24 -41.74 -44.15
C SER A 220 13.71 -42.13 -44.12
N GLY A 221 14.04 -43.29 -43.55
CA GLY A 221 15.42 -43.74 -43.39
C GLY A 221 15.63 -44.68 -42.20
N ARG A 222 16.86 -45.13 -41.99
CA ARG A 222 17.23 -45.98 -40.85
C ARG A 222 17.39 -45.12 -39.60
N THR A 223 16.58 -45.36 -38.57
CA THR A 223 16.69 -44.66 -37.28
C THR A 223 17.55 -45.44 -36.29
N ILE A 224 18.49 -44.75 -35.64
CA ILE A 224 19.37 -45.28 -34.60
C ILE A 224 19.27 -44.37 -33.36
N THR A 225 19.26 -44.98 -32.18
CA THR A 225 19.34 -44.25 -30.91
C THR A 225 20.79 -43.98 -30.55
N MET A 226 21.13 -42.71 -30.29
CA MET A 226 22.50 -42.28 -29.99
C MET A 226 22.55 -41.39 -28.74
N ARG A 227 23.67 -41.44 -28.02
CA ARG A 227 23.97 -40.47 -26.95
C ARG A 227 24.50 -39.20 -27.61
N SER A 228 23.76 -38.12 -27.44
CA SER A 228 24.11 -36.80 -27.99
C SER A 228 24.73 -35.90 -26.93
N THR A 229 25.79 -35.21 -27.36
CA THR A 229 26.34 -34.03 -26.71
C THR A 229 26.19 -32.82 -27.64
N ALA A 230 26.55 -31.64 -27.14
CA ALA A 230 26.57 -30.41 -27.91
C ALA A 230 27.88 -29.66 -27.69
N TYR A 231 28.33 -28.98 -28.73
CA TYR A 231 29.48 -28.09 -28.72
C TYR A 231 29.21 -26.87 -29.58
N THR A 232 30.11 -25.90 -29.53
CA THR A 232 30.06 -24.69 -30.37
C THR A 232 31.30 -24.60 -31.26
N SER A 233 31.33 -23.62 -32.17
CA SER A 233 32.52 -23.31 -32.96
C SER A 233 33.63 -22.60 -32.16
N ASP A 234 33.49 -22.47 -30.84
CA ASP A 234 34.49 -21.85 -29.99
C ASP A 234 35.77 -22.71 -29.97
N PRO A 235 36.95 -22.13 -30.28
CA PRO A 235 38.23 -22.83 -30.26
C PRO A 235 38.51 -23.59 -28.95
N SER A 236 37.99 -23.11 -27.82
CA SER A 236 38.16 -23.76 -26.52
C SER A 236 37.38 -25.08 -26.37
N GLU A 237 36.35 -25.28 -27.20
CA GLU A 237 35.47 -26.47 -27.15
C GLU A 237 35.78 -27.48 -28.26
N ASN A 238 36.54 -27.08 -29.28
CA ASN A 238 36.83 -27.89 -30.45
C ASN A 238 38.32 -28.25 -30.62
N GLY A 239 39.16 -27.97 -29.61
CA GLY A 239 40.60 -28.28 -29.66
C GLY A 239 41.44 -27.30 -30.46
N GLY A 240 40.91 -26.10 -30.74
CA GLY A 240 41.60 -25.05 -31.50
C GLY A 240 41.42 -25.14 -33.01
N TYR A 241 40.61 -26.08 -33.50
CA TYR A 241 40.37 -26.25 -34.93
C TYR A 241 39.30 -25.27 -35.45
N SER A 242 39.46 -24.83 -36.71
CA SER A 242 38.48 -23.98 -37.41
C SER A 242 37.65 -24.74 -38.45
N THR A 243 37.97 -26.01 -38.68
CA THR A 243 37.35 -26.86 -39.71
C THR A 243 37.01 -28.24 -39.17
N THR A 244 36.01 -28.87 -39.79
CA THR A 244 35.59 -30.26 -39.53
C THR A 244 36.57 -31.26 -40.14
N ALA A 245 36.42 -32.55 -39.83
CA ALA A 245 37.17 -33.62 -40.49
C ALA A 245 37.04 -33.65 -42.03
N MET A 246 35.93 -33.14 -42.58
CA MET A 246 35.73 -32.97 -44.03
C MET A 246 36.28 -31.64 -44.58
N GLY A 247 36.91 -30.81 -43.75
CA GLY A 247 37.46 -29.51 -44.13
C GLY A 247 36.42 -28.39 -44.27
N THR A 248 35.18 -28.60 -43.82
CA THR A 248 34.12 -27.59 -43.85
C THR A 248 34.12 -26.71 -42.60
N ALA A 249 33.48 -25.54 -42.66
CA ALA A 249 33.34 -24.67 -41.50
C ALA A 249 32.45 -25.31 -40.40
N ILE A 250 32.87 -25.19 -39.14
CA ILE A 250 32.09 -25.62 -37.97
C ILE A 250 30.88 -24.68 -37.84
N ARG A 251 29.69 -25.20 -38.12
CA ARG A 251 28.44 -24.44 -38.16
C ARG A 251 27.26 -25.30 -37.75
N TYR A 252 26.16 -24.66 -37.37
CA TYR A 252 24.91 -25.37 -37.13
C TYR A 252 24.51 -26.23 -38.34
N GLY A 253 24.08 -27.46 -38.08
CA GLY A 253 23.83 -28.49 -39.10
C GLY A 253 25.02 -29.42 -39.35
N VAL A 254 26.17 -29.22 -38.71
CA VAL A 254 27.26 -30.20 -38.68
C VAL A 254 27.11 -31.13 -37.47
N ALA A 255 27.33 -32.42 -37.70
CA ALA A 255 27.41 -33.43 -36.66
C ALA A 255 28.77 -34.13 -36.69
N ALA A 256 29.39 -34.31 -35.52
CA ALA A 256 30.51 -35.20 -35.33
C ALA A 256 30.00 -36.61 -35.02
N VAL A 257 30.52 -37.62 -35.72
CA VAL A 257 30.07 -39.01 -35.62
C VAL A 257 31.26 -39.98 -35.58
N ASP A 258 30.98 -41.25 -35.27
CA ASP A 258 31.89 -42.36 -35.57
C ASP A 258 31.66 -42.85 -37.02
N PRO A 259 32.64 -42.70 -37.93
CA PRO A 259 32.51 -43.13 -39.33
C PRO A 259 32.19 -44.61 -39.51
N ASN A 260 32.49 -45.47 -38.53
CA ASN A 260 32.14 -46.89 -38.58
C ASN A 260 30.64 -47.16 -38.35
N VAL A 261 29.92 -46.20 -37.75
CA VAL A 261 28.47 -46.28 -37.50
C VAL A 261 27.69 -45.45 -38.51
N ILE A 262 28.15 -44.23 -38.78
CA ILE A 262 27.57 -43.28 -39.74
C ILE A 262 28.71 -42.73 -40.62
N PRO A 263 28.78 -43.11 -41.91
CA PRO A 263 29.79 -42.58 -42.82
C PRO A 263 29.76 -41.05 -42.92
N LEU A 264 30.92 -40.43 -43.11
CA LEU A 264 30.99 -38.99 -43.37
C LEU A 264 30.27 -38.62 -44.68
N GLY A 265 29.68 -37.43 -44.71
CA GLY A 265 28.84 -36.91 -45.79
C GLY A 265 27.36 -37.29 -45.69
N THR A 266 27.00 -38.23 -44.80
CA THR A 266 25.62 -38.70 -44.60
C THR A 266 24.70 -37.58 -44.13
N ARG A 267 23.50 -37.49 -44.72
CA ARG A 267 22.44 -36.56 -44.31
C ARG A 267 21.62 -37.19 -43.17
N LEU A 268 21.35 -36.41 -42.14
CA LEU A 268 20.71 -36.87 -40.91
C LEU A 268 19.51 -35.98 -40.57
N TYR A 269 18.53 -36.56 -39.88
CA TYR A 269 17.55 -35.83 -39.10
C TYR A 269 17.65 -36.27 -37.64
N ILE A 270 17.93 -35.33 -36.74
CA ILE A 270 18.10 -35.59 -35.31
C ILE A 270 16.92 -34.96 -34.57
N GLU A 271 16.20 -35.75 -33.78
CA GLU A 271 15.05 -35.27 -33.02
C GLU A 271 15.44 -34.15 -32.04
N GLY A 272 14.70 -33.04 -32.09
CA GLY A 272 14.95 -31.85 -31.28
C GLY A 272 16.08 -30.96 -31.80
N TYR A 273 16.90 -31.41 -32.75
CA TYR A 273 17.96 -30.61 -33.38
C TYR A 273 17.60 -30.22 -34.81
N GLY A 274 17.09 -31.13 -35.63
CA GLY A 274 16.74 -30.89 -37.04
C GLY A 274 17.67 -31.59 -38.02
N TYR A 275 17.78 -31.06 -39.24
CA TYR A 275 18.63 -31.62 -40.28
C TYR A 275 20.11 -31.35 -40.01
N ALA A 276 20.94 -32.36 -40.23
CA ALA A 276 22.38 -32.25 -40.11
C ALA A 276 23.11 -33.06 -41.18
N ARG A 277 24.43 -32.87 -41.25
CA ARG A 277 25.34 -33.66 -42.08
C ARG A 277 26.52 -34.13 -41.24
N ALA A 278 26.87 -35.41 -41.39
CA ALA A 278 28.03 -36.01 -40.74
C ALA A 278 29.31 -35.48 -41.40
N GLU A 279 29.82 -34.32 -40.98
CA GLU A 279 31.00 -33.68 -41.57
C GLU A 279 32.25 -33.79 -40.69
N ASP A 280 32.08 -34.22 -39.44
CA ASP A 280 33.13 -34.12 -38.43
C ASP A 280 33.34 -35.43 -37.65
N THR A 281 34.46 -35.50 -36.93
CA THR A 281 34.79 -36.62 -36.04
C THR A 281 35.41 -36.09 -34.75
N GLY A 282 35.33 -36.86 -33.67
CA GLY A 282 35.99 -36.51 -32.42
C GLY A 282 36.60 -37.72 -31.73
N GLY A 283 37.70 -37.53 -31.00
CA GLY A 283 38.38 -38.60 -30.28
C GLY A 283 37.46 -39.35 -29.31
N ALA A 284 36.56 -38.63 -28.63
CA ALA A 284 35.59 -39.17 -27.69
C ALA A 284 34.26 -39.66 -28.34
N ILE A 285 34.05 -39.34 -29.62
CA ILE A 285 32.83 -39.66 -30.38
C ILE A 285 33.02 -41.02 -31.06
N LYS A 286 32.74 -42.08 -30.30
CA LYS A 286 32.90 -43.49 -30.70
C LYS A 286 31.62 -44.27 -30.45
N GLY A 287 31.29 -45.19 -31.37
CA GLY A 287 30.08 -45.99 -31.36
C GLY A 287 28.81 -45.13 -31.56
N ASN A 288 27.75 -45.44 -30.81
CA ASN A 288 26.47 -44.73 -30.88
C ASN A 288 26.51 -43.39 -30.10
N LYS A 289 27.50 -42.54 -30.40
CA LYS A 289 27.64 -41.18 -29.89
C LYS A 289 27.62 -40.18 -31.04
N ILE A 290 27.03 -39.02 -30.81
CA ILE A 290 26.95 -37.92 -31.77
C ILE A 290 27.16 -36.59 -31.05
N ASP A 291 27.95 -35.69 -31.64
CA ASP A 291 28.14 -34.33 -31.13
C ASP A 291 27.56 -33.31 -32.11
N LEU A 292 26.78 -32.35 -31.62
CA LEU A 292 26.00 -31.44 -32.45
C LEU A 292 26.48 -29.99 -32.26
N VAL A 293 26.72 -29.29 -33.37
CA VAL A 293 27.15 -27.89 -33.32
C VAL A 293 25.95 -26.97 -33.05
N PHE A 294 26.07 -26.09 -32.06
CA PHE A 294 25.13 -24.99 -31.83
C PHE A 294 25.79 -23.63 -32.08
N GLY A 295 24.99 -22.65 -32.49
CA GLY A 295 25.48 -21.29 -32.77
C GLY A 295 25.81 -20.46 -31.52
N SER A 296 25.39 -20.91 -30.33
CA SER A 296 25.70 -20.22 -29.07
C SER A 296 25.87 -21.20 -27.90
N LYS A 297 26.68 -20.80 -26.93
CA LYS A 297 26.91 -21.58 -25.69
C LYS A 297 25.64 -21.77 -24.87
N SER A 298 24.75 -20.78 -24.87
CA SER A 298 23.43 -20.88 -24.22
C SER A 298 22.59 -22.01 -24.82
N GLN A 299 22.51 -22.10 -26.16
CA GLN A 299 21.81 -23.19 -26.83
C GLN A 299 22.45 -24.55 -26.59
N SER A 300 23.80 -24.63 -26.63
CA SER A 300 24.55 -25.86 -26.32
C SER A 300 24.28 -26.35 -24.88
N ASN A 301 24.30 -25.44 -23.90
CA ASN A 301 23.99 -25.77 -22.51
C ASN A 301 22.54 -26.21 -22.31
N ASN A 302 21.59 -25.54 -22.98
CA ASN A 302 20.18 -25.94 -22.95
C ASN A 302 19.94 -27.31 -23.62
N TRP A 303 20.78 -27.69 -24.58
CA TRP A 303 20.80 -29.03 -25.14
C TRP A 303 21.35 -30.05 -24.13
N GLY A 304 22.53 -29.80 -23.58
CA GLY A 304 23.17 -30.71 -22.61
C GLY A 304 23.41 -32.11 -23.17
N ARG A 305 23.51 -33.11 -22.29
CA ARG A 305 23.69 -34.52 -22.69
C ARG A 305 22.36 -35.24 -22.66
N ARG A 306 21.97 -35.86 -23.78
CA ARG A 306 20.68 -36.56 -23.91
C ARG A 306 20.74 -37.70 -24.89
N THR A 307 19.78 -38.62 -24.80
CA THR A 307 19.59 -39.64 -25.82
C THR A 307 18.64 -39.12 -26.88
N VAL A 308 19.01 -39.25 -28.15
CA VAL A 308 18.20 -38.81 -29.30
C VAL A 308 18.02 -39.92 -30.31
N ARG A 309 16.93 -39.85 -31.08
CA ARG A 309 16.80 -40.64 -32.30
C ARG A 309 17.41 -39.87 -33.46
N VAL A 310 18.28 -40.55 -34.19
CA VAL A 310 18.95 -40.05 -35.40
C VAL A 310 18.45 -40.88 -36.57
N THR A 311 17.81 -40.24 -37.53
CA THR A 311 17.38 -40.88 -38.77
C THR A 311 18.38 -40.58 -39.86
N ILE A 312 18.99 -41.62 -40.41
CA ILE A 312 19.88 -41.57 -41.57
C ILE A 312 19.03 -41.45 -42.82
N LEU A 313 19.17 -40.34 -43.54
CA LEU A 313 18.38 -40.02 -44.71
C LEU A 313 19.00 -40.66 -45.96
N ASN A 314 18.15 -41.20 -46.82
CA ASN A 314 18.54 -41.77 -48.11
C ASN A 314 18.74 -40.69 -49.19
#